data_AF-A0A7V3PM99-F1
#
_entry.id   AF-A0A7V3PM99-F1
#
_cell.length_a   1.000
_cell.length_b   1.000
_cell.length_c   1.000
_cell.angle_alpha   90.00
_cell.angle_beta   90.00
_cell.angle_gamma   90.00
#
_symmetry.space_group_name_H-M   'P 1'
#
loop_
_entity.id
_entity.type
_entity.pdbx_description
1 polymer ?
#
loop_
_entity_poly.entity_id
_entity_poly.type
_entity_poly.pdbx_seq_one_letter_code
_entity_poly.pdbx_strand_id
1 'polypeptide(L)'
;LDAGDKLFFVFADETNGKETYGAGRFLYADKPDSNGKVILDFNKAYNPPCAFTKYATCPLPTPDNYLKIRVTAGEKKYGEH
;
A
#
# COMPACT_ATOMS: atom_id res chain seq x y z
N LEU A 1 -15.88 -3.19 -1.48
CA LEU A 1 -14.66 -3.61 -2.21
C LEU A 1 -14.52 -5.11 -1.95
N ASP A 2 -15.17 -5.93 -2.76
CA ASP A 2 -15.00 -7.38 -2.67
C ASP A 2 -13.61 -7.72 -3.20
N ALA A 3 -12.65 -7.91 -2.30
CA ALA A 3 -11.26 -8.22 -2.62
C ALA A 3 -11.08 -9.67 -3.14
N GLY A 4 -12.13 -10.28 -3.70
CA GLY A 4 -12.12 -11.70 -4.08
C GLY A 4 -11.57 -12.58 -2.96
N ASP A 5 -10.75 -13.57 -3.32
CA ASP A 5 -10.06 -14.46 -2.39
C ASP A 5 -8.81 -13.84 -1.70
N LYS A 6 -8.64 -12.51 -1.73
CA LYS A 6 -7.46 -11.81 -1.19
C LYS A 6 -7.82 -10.83 -0.08
N LEU A 7 -6.84 -10.59 0.79
CA LEU A 7 -6.87 -9.55 1.81
C LEU A 7 -6.35 -8.24 1.22
N PHE A 8 -6.97 -7.13 1.58
CA PHE A 8 -6.59 -5.80 1.13
C PHE A 8 -6.01 -4.99 2.28
N PHE A 9 -4.84 -4.40 2.04
CA PHE A 9 -4.10 -3.58 3.01
C PHE A 9 -3.86 -2.18 2.45
N VAL A 10 -4.01 -1.20 3.33
CA VAL A 10 -3.60 0.19 3.12
C VAL A 10 -2.56 0.50 4.18
N PHE A 11 -1.35 0.87 3.76
CA PHE A 11 -0.24 1.14 4.67
C PHE A 11 0.52 2.39 4.27
N ALA A 12 1.21 2.96 5.27
CA ALA A 12 2.24 3.96 5.06
C ALA A 12 3.55 3.53 5.72
N ASP A 13 4.65 4.11 5.28
CA ASP A 13 6.00 3.83 5.74
C ASP A 13 6.88 5.09 5.60
N GLU A 14 8.13 5.02 6.07
CA GLU A 14 9.03 6.18 6.11
C GLU A 14 9.49 6.69 4.71
N THR A 15 9.14 5.99 3.63
CA THR A 15 9.38 6.43 2.24
C THR A 15 8.27 7.33 1.67
N ASN A 16 7.08 7.36 2.26
CA ASN A 16 5.96 8.14 1.74
C ASN A 16 6.27 9.64 1.74
N GLY A 17 5.89 10.32 0.65
CA GLY A 17 6.09 11.76 0.46
C GLY A 17 7.51 12.16 0.07
N LYS A 18 8.46 11.21 0.12
CA LYS A 18 9.85 11.38 -0.30
C LYS A 18 10.15 10.61 -1.58
N GLU A 19 9.85 9.31 -1.57
CA GLU A 19 10.19 8.37 -2.66
C GLU A 19 8.94 7.68 -3.24
N THR A 20 7.93 7.48 -2.39
CA THR A 20 6.66 6.83 -2.75
C THR A 20 5.49 7.80 -2.53
N TYR A 21 4.29 7.45 -3.02
CA TYR A 21 3.12 8.33 -2.95
C TYR A 21 2.84 8.82 -1.51
N GLY A 22 2.47 10.10 -1.34
CA GLY A 22 2.46 10.76 -0.04
C GLY A 22 1.49 10.17 0.99
N ALA A 23 0.33 9.68 0.54
CA ALA A 23 -0.74 9.24 1.43
C ALA A 23 -0.68 7.75 1.82
N GLY A 24 0.29 6.99 1.30
CA GLY A 24 0.39 5.54 1.49
C GLY A 24 0.21 4.74 0.21
N ARG A 25 0.34 3.42 0.31
CA ARG A 25 0.23 2.49 -0.82
C ARG A 25 -0.75 1.37 -0.50
N PHE A 26 -1.22 0.72 -1.57
CA PHE A 26 -2.11 -0.42 -1.49
C PHE A 26 -1.32 -1.72 -1.68
N LEU A 27 -1.74 -2.77 -0.98
CA LEU A 27 -1.19 -4.10 -1.10
C LEU A 27 -2.30 -5.15 -1.00
N TYR A 28 -2.26 -6.14 -1.88
CA TYR A 28 -3.08 -7.34 -1.74
C TYR A 28 -2.20 -8.52 -1.31
N ALA A 29 -2.73 -9.34 -0.41
CA ALA A 29 -2.12 -10.60 -0.01
C ALA A 29 -3.14 -11.73 -0.09
N ASP A 30 -2.67 -12.97 -0.20
CA ASP A 30 -3.56 -14.12 -0.13
C ASP A 30 -4.11 -14.30 1.29
N LYS A 31 -5.19 -15.08 1.42
CA LYS A 31 -5.72 -15.49 2.74
C LYS A 31 -4.62 -16.22 3.54
N PRO A 32 -4.75 -16.27 4.88
CA PRO A 32 -3.78 -16.98 5.71
C PRO A 32 -3.58 -18.42 5.23
N ASP A 33 -2.34 -18.90 5.26
CA ASP A 33 -2.01 -20.29 4.97
C ASP A 33 -2.62 -21.25 6.01
N SER A 34 -2.39 -22.56 5.86
CA SER A 34 -2.86 -23.56 6.83
C SER A 34 -2.33 -23.36 8.25
N ASN A 35 -1.27 -22.57 8.43
CA ASN A 35 -0.69 -22.21 9.72
C ASN A 35 -1.17 -20.84 10.23
N GLY A 36 -2.11 -20.20 9.53
CA GLY A 36 -2.62 -18.87 9.88
C GLY A 36 -1.68 -17.72 9.54
N LYS A 37 -0.66 -17.92 8.70
CA LYS A 37 0.29 -16.86 8.31
C LYS A 37 -0.12 -16.17 7.02
N VAL A 38 0.04 -14.85 6.98
CA VAL A 38 -0.12 -14.04 5.77
C VAL A 38 1.24 -13.53 5.33
N ILE A 39 1.55 -13.66 4.04
CA ILE A 39 2.77 -13.10 3.45
C ILE A 39 2.44 -11.76 2.79
N LEU A 40 3.09 -10.70 3.28
CA LEU A 40 3.00 -9.36 2.69
C LEU A 40 4.22 -9.12 1.79
N ASP A 41 4.01 -9.20 0.48
CA ASP A 41 5.06 -8.93 -0.51
C ASP A 41 5.04 -7.47 -0.94
N PHE A 42 5.85 -6.65 -0.28
CA PHE A 42 5.94 -5.21 -0.55
C PHE A 42 6.46 -4.86 -1.96
N ASN A 43 7.06 -5.79 -2.70
CA ASN A 43 7.41 -5.55 -4.11
C ASN A 43 6.16 -5.32 -4.98
N LYS A 44 4.98 -5.78 -4.51
CA LYS A 44 3.69 -5.61 -5.18
C LYS A 44 2.88 -4.43 -4.64
N ALA A 45 3.45 -3.62 -3.74
CA ALA A 45 2.79 -2.41 -3.27
C ALA A 45 2.69 -1.39 -4.41
N TYR A 46 1.48 -0.85 -4.62
CA TYR A 46 1.19 0.04 -5.74
C TYR A 46 0.50 1.33 -5.29
N ASN A 47 0.59 2.36 -6.12
CA ASN A 47 -0.01 3.65 -5.88
C ASN A 47 -1.53 3.58 -6.07
N PRO A 48 -2.30 4.12 -5.12
CA PRO A 48 -3.75 4.15 -5.25
C PRO A 48 -4.21 5.13 -6.35
N PRO A 49 -5.44 5.03 -6.89
CA PRO A 49 -5.90 5.89 -8.00
C PRO A 49 -5.79 7.40 -7.74
N CYS A 50 -5.97 7.84 -6.49
CA CYS A 50 -5.79 9.23 -6.05
C CYS A 50 -4.36 9.76 -6.25
N ALA A 51 -3.36 8.89 -6.43
CA ALA A 51 -2.01 9.29 -6.81
C ALA A 51 -1.93 9.86 -8.23
N PHE A 52 -2.89 9.52 -9.10
CA PHE A 52 -2.89 9.89 -10.51
C PHE A 52 -3.96 10.94 -10.85
N THR A 53 -5.00 11.08 -10.01
CA THR A 53 -6.11 12.00 -10.26
C THR A 53 -6.73 12.53 -8.99
N LYS A 54 -7.04 13.83 -8.97
CA LYS A 54 -7.75 14.50 -7.86
C LYS A 54 -9.22 14.11 -7.73
N TYR A 55 -9.77 13.38 -8.71
CA TYR A 55 -11.18 12.99 -8.75
C TYR A 55 -11.45 11.62 -8.10
N ALA A 56 -10.40 10.90 -7.69
CA ALA A 56 -10.54 9.63 -7.00
C ALA A 56 -10.42 9.81 -5.48
N THR A 57 -11.35 9.21 -4.74
CA THR A 57 -11.31 9.15 -3.27
C THR A 57 -10.75 7.81 -2.82
N CYS A 58 -9.70 7.84 -2.01
CA CYS A 58 -9.03 6.63 -1.51
C CYS A 58 -9.13 6.53 0.02
N PRO A 59 -9.16 5.31 0.59
CA PRO A 59 -8.89 5.11 2.00
C PRO A 59 -7.47 5.56 2.36
N LEU A 60 -7.33 6.17 3.53
CA LEU A 60 -6.04 6.47 4.15
C LEU A 60 -5.66 5.34 5.13
N PRO A 61 -4.35 5.07 5.30
CA PRO A 61 -3.89 4.14 6.33
C PRO A 61 -4.24 4.70 7.72
N THR A 62 -4.66 3.82 8.63
CA THR A 62 -4.81 4.16 10.04
C THR A 62 -3.42 4.36 10.67
N PRO A 63 -3.32 5.02 11.85
CA PRO A 63 -2.04 5.16 12.55
C PRO A 63 -1.34 3.82 12.83
N ASP A 64 -2.09 2.75 13.12
CA ASP A 64 -1.55 1.42 13.37
C ASP A 64 -0.97 0.75 12.11
N ASN A 65 -1.38 1.21 10.92
CA ASN A 65 -0.84 0.77 9.64
C ASN A 65 0.32 1.65 9.14
N TYR A 66 0.86 2.52 10.00
CA TYR A 66 2.11 3.24 9.74
C TYR A 66 3.32 2.41 10.22
N LEU A 67 4.10 1.93 9.26
CA LEU A 67 5.31 1.16 9.52
C LEU A 67 6.48 2.12 9.77
N LYS A 68 7.08 2.04 10.96
CA LYS A 68 8.29 2.82 11.34
C LYS A 68 9.58 2.21 10.75
N ILE A 69 9.53 1.90 9.46
CA ILE A 69 10.62 1.37 8.65
C ILE A 69 10.53 1.96 7.25
N ARG A 70 11.60 1.83 6.47
CA ARG A 70 11.62 2.22 5.06
C ARG A 70 11.30 1.02 4.17
N VAL A 71 10.21 1.10 3.42
CA VAL A 71 9.83 0.08 2.42
C VAL A 71 10.17 0.59 1.02
N THR A 72 11.38 0.30 0.57
CA THR A 72 11.95 0.81 -0.70
C THR A 72 11.52 0.04 -1.94
N ALA A 73 10.79 -1.06 -1.78
CA ALA A 73 10.24 -1.88 -2.86
C ALA A 73 8.83 -1.44 -3.26
N GLY A 74 8.39 -1.79 -4.47
CA GLY A 74 7.07 -1.42 -5.02
C GLY A 74 7.09 -0.12 -5.83
N GLU A 75 5.92 0.42 -6.15
CA GLU A 75 5.79 1.63 -6.96
C GLU A 75 6.33 2.89 -6.23
N LYS A 76 7.01 3.75 -6.99
CA LYS A 76 7.48 5.07 -6.57
C LYS A 76 6.43 6.15 -6.85
N LYS A 77 6.62 7.34 -6.28
CA LYS A 77 5.72 8.48 -6.50
C LYS A 77 5.58 8.79 -8.00
N TYR A 78 4.34 8.95 -8.46
CA TYR A 78 4.01 9.35 -9.83
C TYR A 78 4.12 10.87 -10.01
N GLY A 79 4.54 11.33 -11.19
CA GLY A 79 4.48 12.74 -11.60
C GLY A 79 5.65 13.63 -11.18
N GLU A 80 6.67 13.10 -10.50
CA GLU A 80 7.97 13.78 -10.32
C GLU A 80 9.06 12.92 -10.95
N HIS A 81 9.43 13.30 -12.18
CA HIS A 81 10.63 12.87 -12.89
C HIS A 81 11.48 14.10 -13.17
#